data_AF-A0A9X6ADD7-F1
#
_entry.id   AF-A0A9X6ADD7-F1
#
_cell.length_a   1.000
_cell.length_b   1.000
_cell.length_c   1.000
_cell.angle_alpha   90.00
_cell.angle_beta   90.00
_cell.angle_gamma   90.00
#
_symmetry.space_group_name_H-M   'P 1'
#
loop_
_entity.id
_entity.type
_entity.pdbx_description
1 polymer ?
#
loop_
_entity_poly.entity_id
_entity_poly.type
_entity_poly.pdbx_seq_one_letter_code
_entity_poly.pdbx_strand_id
1 'polypeptide(L)' 'MNDIGDVKAAVAAAVREEWGQVVATLIRVTGDWDLAEECAQDAFAQALDRWRRDGVPRRPGAW' A
#
# COMPACT_ATOMS: atom_id res chain seq x y z
N MET A 1 2.07 13.45 -17.69
CA MET A 1 0.75 13.79 -17.17
C MET A 1 0.51 12.89 -15.97
N ASN A 2 1.03 13.26 -14.80
CA ASN A 2 0.85 12.47 -13.58
C ASN A 2 -0.36 13.09 -12.87
N ASP A 3 -1.56 12.77 -13.35
CA ASP A 3 -2.78 13.28 -12.73
C ASP A 3 -2.95 12.62 -11.35
N ILE A 4 -3.38 13.39 -10.36
CA ILE A 4 -3.60 12.87 -9.00
C ILE A 4 -4.64 11.72 -9.02
N GLY A 5 -5.55 11.72 -10.01
CA GLY A 5 -6.48 10.63 -10.28
C GLY A 5 -5.81 9.30 -10.64
N ASP A 6 -4.76 9.33 -11.47
CA ASP A 6 -4.02 8.12 -11.87
C ASP A 6 -3.25 7.50 -10.70
N VAL A 7 -2.65 8.33 -9.85
CA VAL A 7 -1.94 7.86 -8.65
C VAL A 7 -2.90 7.21 -7.67
N LYS A 8 -4.07 7.83 -7.43
CA LYS A 8 -5.10 7.25 -6.56
C LYS A 8 -5.66 5.94 -7.10
N ALA A 9 -5.88 5.85 -8.41
CA ALA A 9 -6.36 4.63 -9.05
C ALA A 9 -5.34 3.48 -8.93
N ALA A 10 -4.05 3.78 -9.12
CA ALA A 10 -2.97 2.80 -8.95
C ALA A 10 -2.82 2.32 -7.50
N VAL A 11 -2.90 3.21 -6.51
CA VAL A 11 -2.91 2.83 -5.09
C VAL A 11 -4.13 1.96 -4.78
N ALA A 12 -5.32 2.33 -5.24
CA ALA A 12 -6.53 1.56 -4.99
C ALA A 12 -6.48 0.15 -5.63
N ALA A 13 -5.85 0.01 -6.79
CA ALA A 13 -5.61 -1.28 -7.42
C ALA A 13 -4.61 -2.12 -6.61
N ALA A 14 -3.47 -1.54 -6.22
CA ALA A 14 -2.46 -2.21 -5.39
C ALA A 14 -3.02 -2.65 -4.03
N VAL A 15 -3.84 -1.81 -3.38
CA VAL A 15 -4.56 -2.18 -2.16
C VAL A 15 -5.45 -3.39 -2.43
N ARG A 16 -6.31 -3.36 -3.45
CA ARG A 16 -7.23 -4.48 -3.69
C ARG A 16 -6.52 -5.80 -4.02
N GLU A 17 -5.40 -5.75 -4.72
CA GLU A 17 -4.65 -6.95 -5.12
C GLU A 17 -3.79 -7.50 -3.98
N GLU A 18 -3.17 -6.64 -3.17
CA GLU A 18 -2.12 -7.04 -2.23
C GLU A 18 -2.54 -6.95 -0.75
N TRP A 19 -3.63 -6.27 -0.41
CA TRP A 19 -4.07 -6.04 0.99
C TRP A 19 -4.18 -7.34 1.79
N GLY A 20 -4.81 -8.35 1.22
CA GLY A 20 -5.01 -9.64 1.88
C GLY A 20 -3.69 -10.33 2.22
N GLN A 21 -2.71 -10.29 1.32
CA GLN A 21 -1.40 -10.90 1.58
C GLN A 21 -0.55 -10.09 2.56
N VAL A 22 -0.58 -8.75 2.45
CA VAL A 22 0.16 -7.86 3.35
C VAL A 22 -0.34 -8.00 4.78
N VAL A 23 -1.65 -7.91 5.00
CA VAL A 23 -2.25 -8.04 6.34
C VAL A 23 -2.04 -9.45 6.90
N ALA A 24 -2.22 -10.51 6.11
CA ALA A 24 -1.95 -11.88 6.58
C ALA A 24 -0.48 -12.10 6.97
N THR A 25 0.45 -11.47 6.27
CA THR A 25 1.88 -11.52 6.59
C THR A 25 2.18 -10.73 7.86
N LEU A 26 1.60 -9.53 8.00
CA LEU A 26 1.76 -8.72 9.20
C LEU A 26 1.19 -9.42 10.43
N ILE A 27 -0.02 -9.98 10.37
CA ILE A 27 -0.62 -10.78 11.46
C ILE A 27 0.29 -11.94 11.85
N ARG A 28 0.91 -12.62 10.87
CA ARG A 28 1.86 -13.71 11.15
C ARG A 28 3.09 -13.23 11.93
N VAL A 29 3.58 -12.02 11.63
CA VAL A 29 4.80 -11.46 12.20
C VAL A 29 4.53 -10.78 13.56
N THR A 30 3.43 -10.05 13.68
CA THR A 30 3.06 -9.31 14.89
C THR A 30 2.35 -10.18 15.92
N GLY A 31 1.62 -11.21 15.46
CA GLY A 31 0.71 -12.00 16.31
C GLY A 31 -0.51 -11.20 16.78
N ASP A 32 -0.68 -9.99 16.27
CA ASP A 32 -1.67 -9.00 16.71
C ASP A 32 -2.34 -8.38 15.48
N TRP A 33 -3.66 -8.49 15.43
CA TRP A 33 -4.48 -8.07 14.30
C TRP A 33 -4.59 -6.55 14.20
N ASP A 34 -4.83 -5.87 15.32
CA ASP A 34 -4.95 -4.41 15.36
C ASP A 34 -3.62 -3.77 14.95
N LEU A 35 -2.50 -4.26 15.49
CA LEU A 35 -1.16 -3.76 15.14
C LEU A 35 -0.82 -4.02 13.66
N ALA A 36 -1.24 -5.17 13.11
CA ALA A 36 -1.04 -5.49 11.70
C ALA A 36 -1.84 -4.54 10.79
N GLU A 37 -3.06 -4.18 11.18
CA GLU A 37 -3.88 -3.25 10.42
C GLU A 37 -3.29 -1.83 10.45
N GLU A 38 -2.87 -1.33 11.62
CA GLU A 38 -2.21 -0.02 11.73
C GLU A 38 -0.94 0.05 10.86
N CYS A 39 -0.09 -0.99 10.93
CA CYS A 39 1.12 -1.06 10.11
C CYS A 39 0.82 -1.08 8.61
N ALA A 40 -0.24 -1.80 8.18
CA ALA A 40 -0.66 -1.83 6.80
C ALA A 40 -1.12 -0.44 6.34
N GLN A 41 -1.99 0.22 7.12
CA GLN A 41 -2.50 1.55 6.81
C GLN A 41 -1.37 2.58 6.67
N ASP A 42 -0.40 2.57 7.58
CA ASP A 42 0.77 3.46 7.52
C ASP A 42 1.64 3.21 6.28
N ALA A 43 1.83 1.95 5.88
CA ALA A 43 2.56 1.62 4.66
C ALA A 43 1.85 2.19 3.41
N PHE A 44 0.53 2.00 3.29
CA PHE A 44 -0.25 2.56 2.17
C PHE A 44 -0.25 4.09 2.16
N ALA A 45 -0.31 4.73 3.32
CA ALA A 45 -0.21 6.19 3.43
C ALA A 45 1.14 6.71 2.91
N GLN A 46 2.24 6.05 3.29
CA GLN A 46 3.58 6.39 2.80
C GLN A 46 3.73 6.15 1.30
N ALA A 47 3.17 5.07 0.76
CA ALA A 47 3.18 4.84 -0.69
C ALA A 47 2.41 5.90 -1.45
N LEU A 48 1.27 6.36 -0.94
CA LEU A 48 0.52 7.45 -1.58
C LEU A 48 1.36 8.74 -1.66
N ASP A 49 2.05 9.11 -0.59
CA ASP A 49 2.92 10.29 -0.60
C ASP A 49 4.10 10.13 -1.58
N ARG A 50 4.77 8.97 -1.52
CA ARG A 50 5.91 8.64 -2.38
C ARG A 50 5.53 8.60 -3.86
N TRP A 51 4.44 7.94 -4.23
CA TRP A 51 4.05 7.80 -5.64
C TRP A 51 3.48 9.10 -6.22
N ARG A 52 2.94 10.00 -5.37
CA ARG A 52 2.57 11.35 -5.79
C ARG A 52 3.80 12.18 -6.19
N ARG A 53 4.90 12.02 -5.46
CA ARG A 53 6.14 12.77 -5.72
C ARG A 53 6.96 12.15 -6.85
N ASP A 54 7.07 10.83 -6.88
CA ASP A 54 8.06 10.12 -7.70
C ASP A 54 7.44 9.26 -8.82
N GLY A 55 6.11 9.22 -8.90
CA GLY A 55 5.37 8.38 -9.83
C GLY A 55 5.16 6.96 -9.31
N VAL A 56 4.21 6.25 -9.93
CA VAL A 56 3.87 4.87 -9.56
C VAL A 56 4.97 3.92 -10.05
N PRO A 57 5.58 3.10 -9.16
CA PRO A 57 6.57 2.12 -9.57
C PRO A 57 5.93 1.01 -10.42
N ARG A 58 6.72 0.43 -11.34
CA ARG A 58 6.27 -0.69 -12.22
C ARG A 58 5.79 -1.93 -11.44
N ARG A 59 6.18 -2.07 -10.18
CA ARG A 59 5.69 -3.10 -9.26
C ARG A 59 5.26 -2.43 -7.96
N PRO A 60 3.97 -2.06 -7.84
CA PRO A 60 3.40 -1.42 -6.66
C PRO A 60 3.62 -2.24 -5.38
N GLY A 61 3.49 -3.56 -5.48
CA GLY A 61 3.69 -4.52 -4.39
C GLY A 61 5.17 -4.78 -4.03
N ALA A 62 6.13 -4.17 -4.72
CA ALA A 62 7.57 -4.38 -4.53
C ALA A 62 8.28 -3.17 -3.87
N TRP A 63 7.51 -2.29 -3.22
CA TRP A 63 7.99 -1.47 -2.11
C TRP A 63 8.85 -2.28 -1.12
#